data_AF-A0A2A2SC08-F1
#
_entry.id   AF-A0A2A2SC08-F1
#
_cell.length_a   1.000
_cell.length_b   1.000
_cell.length_c   1.000
_cell.angle_alpha   90.00
_cell.angle_beta   90.00
_cell.angle_gamma   90.00
#
_symmetry.space_group_name_H-M   'P 1'
#
loop_
_entity.id
_entity.type
_entity.pdbx_description
1 polymer ?
#
loop_
_entity_poly.entity_id
_entity_poly.type
_entity_poly.pdbx_seq_one_letter_code
_entity_poly.pdbx_strand_id
1 'polypeptide(L)' 'MATMGRFEWDDPFLLDEQLSDDERMIRDTAHAYARERLLPRVAHAFQHEHTDPEIFR' A
#
# COMPACT_ATOMS: atom_id res chain seq x y z
N MET A 1 27.25 -22.71 -9.97
CA MET A 1 26.12 -22.52 -10.89
C MET A 1 25.32 -21.35 -10.37
N ALA A 2 25.19 -20.27 -11.15
CA ALA A 2 24.37 -19.13 -10.72
C ALA A 2 22.90 -19.55 -10.77
N THR A 3 22.24 -19.64 -9.62
CA THR A 3 20.79 -19.76 -9.54
C THR A 3 20.21 -18.43 -9.99
N MET A 4 19.41 -18.44 -11.06
CA MET A 4 18.60 -17.28 -11.42
C MET A 4 17.68 -16.99 -10.22
N GLY A 5 17.77 -15.79 -9.66
CA GLY A 5 16.87 -15.36 -8.59
C GLY A 5 15.41 -15.48 -9.03
N ARG A 6 14.49 -15.73 -8.10
CA ARG A 6 13.06 -15.76 -8.39
C ARG A 6 12.64 -14.39 -8.92
N PHE A 7 12.01 -14.37 -10.10
CA PHE A 7 11.47 -13.14 -10.67
C PHE A 7 10.06 -12.88 -10.11
N GLU A 8 9.85 -11.71 -9.52
CA GLU A 8 8.57 -11.24 -8.99
C GLU A 8 8.01 -10.18 -9.93
N TRP A 9 6.83 -10.43 -10.52
CA TRP A 9 6.31 -9.60 -11.62
C TRP A 9 5.76 -8.26 -11.13
N ASP A 10 5.26 -8.24 -9.90
CA ASP A 10 4.74 -7.07 -9.18
C ASP A 10 5.84 -6.27 -8.49
N ASP A 11 7.02 -6.87 -8.32
CA ASP A 11 8.23 -6.19 -7.84
C ASP A 11 9.52 -6.62 -8.62
N PRO A 12 9.66 -6.27 -9.92
CA PRO A 12 10.75 -6.76 -10.77
C PRO A 12 12.16 -6.38 -10.32
N PHE A 13 12.27 -5.35 -9.47
CA PHE A 13 13.54 -4.85 -8.94
C PHE A 13 13.69 -5.08 -7.43
N LEU A 14 12.81 -5.90 -6.83
CA LEU A 14 12.85 -6.24 -5.41
C LEU A 14 12.93 -4.99 -4.53
N LEU A 15 12.06 -4.01 -4.79
CA LEU A 15 11.91 -2.81 -3.98
C LEU A 15 11.73 -3.17 -2.50
N ASP A 16 11.01 -4.24 -2.16
CA ASP A 16 10.87 -4.68 -0.76
C ASP A 16 12.24 -4.94 -0.09
N GLU A 17 13.19 -5.53 -0.82
CA GLU A 17 14.53 -5.82 -0.30
C GLU A 17 15.40 -4.56 -0.15
N GLN A 18 15.04 -3.47 -0.84
CA GLN A 18 15.75 -2.19 -0.77
C GLN A 18 15.28 -1.32 0.40
N LEU A 19 14.16 -1.66 1.04
CA LEU A 19 13.61 -0.94 2.18
C LEU A 19 14.20 -1.43 3.50
N SER A 20 14.44 -0.48 4.40
CA SER A 20 14.69 -0.76 5.81
C SER A 20 13.45 -1.35 6.50
N ASP A 21 13.63 -1.98 7.65
CA ASP A 21 12.53 -2.56 8.43
C ASP A 21 11.49 -1.50 8.83
N ASP A 22 11.93 -0.29 9.18
CA ASP A 22 11.05 0.82 9.53
C ASP A 22 10.21 1.28 8.33
N GLU A 23 10.80 1.35 7.13
CA GLU A 23 10.07 1.71 5.91
C GLU A 23 9.04 0.65 5.53
N ARG A 24 9.36 -0.64 5.69
CA ARG A 24 8.39 -1.73 5.47
C ARG A 24 7.25 -1.65 6.47
N MET A 25 7.55 -1.41 7.75
CA MET A 25 6.54 -1.25 8.79
C MET A 25 5.59 -0.08 8.49
N ILE A 26 6.13 1.07 8.07
CA ILE A 26 5.33 2.25 7.70
C ILE A 26 4.46 1.95 6.47
N ARG A 27 5.03 1.32 5.43
CA ARG A 27 4.29 0.91 4.23
C ARG A 27 3.14 -0.02 4.58
N ASP A 28 3.38 -1.05 5.37
CA ASP A 28 2.37 -2.06 5.72
C ASP A 28 1.25 -1.43 6.57
N THR A 29 1.61 -0.53 7.48
CA THR A 29 0.65 0.27 8.26
C THR A 29 -0.22 1.14 7.36
N ALA A 30 0.40 1.85 6.39
CA ALA A 30 -0.32 2.68 5.43
C ALA A 30 -1.25 1.84 4.54
N HIS A 31 -0.79 0.68 4.08
CA HIS A 31 -1.59 -0.25 3.29
C HIS A 31 -2.80 -0.78 4.08
N ALA A 32 -2.60 -1.16 5.35
CA ALA A 32 -3.69 -1.60 6.22
C ALA A 32 -4.75 -0.50 6.42
N TYR A 33 -4.34 0.73 6.75
CA TYR A 33 -5.26 1.87 6.87
C TYR A 33 -6.05 2.13 5.57
N ALA A 34 -5.37 2.11 4.42
CA ALA A 34 -6.02 2.29 3.13
C ALA A 34 -7.07 1.21 2.85
N ARG A 35 -6.79 -0.06 3.18
CA ARG A 35 -7.72 -1.18 3.02
C ARG A 35 -8.91 -1.11 3.97
N GLU A 36 -8.68 -0.80 5.23
CA GLU A 36 -9.72 -0.84 6.26
C GLU A 36 -10.58 0.42 6.29
N ARG A 37 -9.99 1.59 6.04
CA ARG A 37 -10.65 2.88 6.18
C ARG A 37 -11.00 3.51 4.84
N LEU A 38 -10.10 3.50 3.85
CA LEU A 38 -10.33 4.25 2.61
C LEU A 38 -11.13 3.43 1.58
N LEU A 39 -10.77 2.16 1.40
CA LEU A 39 -11.39 1.28 0.38
C LEU A 39 -12.92 1.14 0.52
N PRO A 40 -13.51 1.02 1.73
CA PRO A 40 -14.97 0.93 1.84
C PRO A 40 -15.70 2.23 1.49
N ARG A 41 -15.01 3.38 1.56
CA ARG A 41 -15.60 4.71 1.39
C ARG A 41 -15.47 5.25 -0.04
N VAL A 42 -14.44 4.82 -0.78
CA VAL A 42 -14.02 5.45 -2.04
C VAL A 42 -15.11 5.52 -3.11
N ALA A 43 -15.93 4.47 -3.26
CA ALA A 43 -16.97 4.45 -4.29
C ALA A 43 -18.06 5.51 -4.03
N HIS A 44 -18.57 5.57 -2.80
CA HIS A 44 -19.57 6.56 -2.41
C HIS A 44 -18.98 7.98 -2.40
N ALA A 45 -17.77 8.15 -1.85
CA ALA A 45 -17.06 9.42 -1.80
C ALA A 45 -16.85 10.01 -3.19
N PHE A 46 -16.40 9.19 -4.15
CA PHE A 46 -16.20 9.60 -5.53
C PHE A 46 -17.52 9.93 -6.23
N GLN A 47 -18.54 9.08 -6.08
CA GLN A 47 -19.85 9.27 -6.72
C GLN A 47 -20.55 10.57 -6.29
N HIS A 48 -20.35 10.99 -5.05
CA HIS A 48 -21.03 12.16 -4.47
C HIS A 48 -20.08 13.37 -4.28
N GLU A 49 -18.86 13.31 -4.81
CA GLU A 49 -17.84 14.34 -4.66
C GLU A 49 -17.64 14.79 -3.19
N HIS A 50 -17.68 13.82 -2.26
CA HIS A 50 -17.64 14.08 -0.82
C HIS A 50 -16.38 13.49 -0.19
N THR A 51 -15.62 14.33 0.54
CA THR A 51 -14.51 13.90 1.40
C THR A 51 -14.93 13.86 2.87
N ASP A 52 -14.67 12.74 3.55
CA ASP A 52 -14.94 12.56 4.98
C ASP A 52 -13.84 13.24 5.84
N PRO A 53 -14.18 14.25 6.66
CA PRO A 53 -13.22 14.92 7.54
C PRO A 53 -12.58 14.00 8.59
N GLU A 54 -13.19 12.86 8.93
CA GLU A 54 -12.61 11.88 9.87
C GLU A 54 -11.33 11.22 9.33
N ILE A 55 -11.03 11.35 8.03
CA ILE A 55 -9.76 10.86 7.47
C ILE A 55 -8.56 11.60 8.07
N PHE A 56 -8.73 12.87 8.47
CA PHE A 56 -7.65 13.74 8.95
C PHE A 56 -7.62 13.94 10.47
N ARG A 57 -8.62 13.44 11.20
CA ARG A 57 -8.71 13.55 12.66
C ARG A 57 -8.15 12.29 13.32
#